data_AF-A0A126Z361-F1
#
_entry.id   AF-A0A126Z361-F1
#
_cell.length_a   1.000
_cell.length_b   1.000
_cell.length_c   1.000
_cell.angle_alpha   90.00
_cell.angle_beta   90.00
_cell.angle_gamma   90.00
#
_symmetry.space_group_name_H-M   'P 1'
#
loop_
_entity.id
_entity.type
_entity.pdbx_description
1 polymer ?
#
loop_
_entity_poly.entity_id
_entity_poly.type
_entity_poly.pdbx_seq_one_letter_code
_entity_poly.pdbx_strand_id
1 'polypeptide(L)'
;MWAVPPEGSSVICHGDPQPANIAWRGCMAVGLFDWDVARPAEPISDVAYALEWFTPFDVDPESLGHRGLTAAPDRRARAAALLEGYGWEDRLDVVDAVLRRQQRAIDEVVWLGASGNEPQASWVAEGWPRRWADKLTVTESLRSSLG
;
A
#
# COMPACT_ATOMS: atom_id res chain seq x y z
N MET A 1 19.64 -7.91 10.35
CA MET A 1 18.79 -8.89 9.66
C MET A 1 17.51 -8.16 9.30
N TRP A 2 17.03 -8.26 8.07
CA TRP A 2 15.80 -7.59 7.64
C TRP A 2 14.59 -8.35 8.16
N ALA A 3 13.54 -7.63 8.58
CA ALA A 3 12.31 -8.26 9.07
C ALA A 3 11.68 -9.12 7.98
N VAL A 4 11.57 -8.62 6.75
CA VAL A 4 11.07 -9.35 5.57
C VAL A 4 12.24 -9.60 4.59
N PRO A 5 12.25 -10.71 3.83
CA PRO A 5 13.28 -10.95 2.83
C PRO A 5 13.45 -9.78 1.84
N PRO A 6 14.69 -9.29 1.61
CA PRO A 6 14.97 -8.21 0.66
C PRO A 6 14.88 -8.69 -0.79
N GLU A 7 14.69 -7.77 -1.74
CA GLU A 7 14.51 -8.10 -3.17
C GLU A 7 15.75 -7.81 -4.05
N GLY A 8 16.95 -7.70 -3.47
CA GLY A 8 18.19 -7.57 -4.26
C GLY A 8 18.36 -6.22 -4.97
N SER A 9 17.66 -5.17 -4.52
CA SER A 9 17.73 -3.81 -5.06
C SER A 9 18.74 -2.93 -4.31
N SER A 10 19.13 -1.79 -4.92
CA SER A 10 19.99 -0.77 -4.29
C SER A 10 19.21 0.30 -3.50
N VAL A 11 17.88 0.31 -3.58
CA VAL A 11 17.02 1.26 -2.88
C VAL A 11 16.46 0.63 -1.61
N ILE A 12 16.45 1.39 -0.51
CA ILE A 12 15.77 0.99 0.72
C ILE A 12 14.34 1.53 0.65
N CYS A 13 13.37 0.62 0.52
CA CYS A 13 11.96 0.93 0.65
C CYS A 13 11.56 0.94 2.13
N HIS A 14 10.62 1.80 2.48
CA HIS A 14 9.95 1.87 3.77
C HIS A 14 9.15 0.58 4.03
N GLY A 15 8.46 0.07 3.02
CA GLY A 15 7.65 -1.13 3.06
C GLY A 15 6.15 -0.86 3.29
N ASP A 16 5.79 0.24 3.95
CA ASP A 16 4.41 0.61 4.28
C ASP A 16 4.17 2.14 4.36
N PRO A 17 4.48 2.92 3.30
CA PRO A 17 4.32 4.38 3.28
C PRO A 17 2.85 4.83 3.14
N GLN A 18 1.99 4.43 4.07
CA GLN A 18 0.60 4.88 4.17
C GLN A 18 0.49 6.24 4.90
N PRO A 19 -0.61 6.99 4.71
CA PRO A 19 -0.81 8.29 5.35
C PRO A 19 -0.61 8.32 6.87
N ALA A 20 -0.94 7.21 7.55
CA ALA A 20 -0.79 7.06 8.99
C ALA A 20 0.68 7.01 9.46
N ASN A 21 1.62 6.68 8.55
CA ASN A 21 3.06 6.58 8.83
C ASN A 21 3.83 7.83 8.37
N ILE A 22 3.11 8.89 8.01
CA ILE A 22 3.68 10.17 7.56
C ILE A 22 3.38 11.25 8.59
N ALA A 23 4.40 12.01 8.97
CA ALA A 23 4.24 13.21 9.77
C ALA A 23 3.84 14.38 8.85
N TRP A 24 2.74 15.07 9.20
CA TRP A 24 2.18 16.16 8.41
C TRP A 24 2.29 17.50 9.13
N ARG A 25 2.62 18.56 8.38
CA ARG A 25 2.44 19.95 8.79
C ARG A 25 1.50 20.64 7.81
N GLY A 26 0.21 20.71 8.15
CA GLY A 26 -0.82 21.10 7.19
C GLY A 26 -0.88 20.08 6.05
N CYS A 27 -0.76 20.54 4.81
CA CYS A 27 -0.74 19.67 3.62
C CYS A 27 0.67 19.19 3.21
N MET A 28 1.70 19.46 4.01
CA MET A 28 3.08 19.11 3.69
C MET A 28 3.52 17.89 4.50
N ALA A 29 3.99 16.84 3.81
CA ALA A 29 4.68 15.73 4.44
C ALA A 29 6.08 16.20 4.91
N VAL A 30 6.39 15.99 6.19
CA VAL A 30 7.65 16.47 6.82
C VAL A 30 8.49 15.34 7.40
N GLY A 31 8.02 14.10 7.35
CA GLY A 31 8.78 12.92 7.78
C GLY A 31 8.01 11.62 7.60
N LEU A 32 8.74 10.51 7.65
CA LEU A 32 8.25 9.13 7.65
C LEU A 32 8.71 8.44 8.94
N PHE A 33 7.86 7.59 9.49
CA PHE A 33 8.14 6.78 10.68
C PHE A 33 7.54 5.39 10.52
N ASP A 34 7.84 4.50 11.47
CA ASP A 34 7.46 3.08 11.42
C ASP A 34 8.26 2.29 10.36
N TRP A 35 9.59 2.25 10.54
CA TRP A 35 10.53 1.64 9.59
C TRP A 35 10.73 0.13 9.82
N ASP A 36 9.86 -0.53 10.57
CA ASP A 36 10.06 -1.92 11.04
C ASP A 36 10.11 -2.95 9.90
N VAL A 37 9.48 -2.63 8.76
CA VAL A 37 9.45 -3.47 7.55
C VAL A 37 10.36 -2.98 6.42
N ALA A 38 11.18 -1.96 6.70
CA ALA A 38 12.07 -1.35 5.72
C ALA A 38 13.17 -2.32 5.29
N ARG A 39 13.49 -2.30 3.98
CA ARG A 39 14.44 -3.24 3.38
C ARG A 39 14.86 -2.83 1.97
N PRO A 40 15.97 -3.38 1.45
CA PRO A 40 16.27 -3.32 0.03
C PRO A 40 15.13 -3.92 -0.80
N ALA A 41 14.50 -3.10 -1.65
CA ALA A 41 13.44 -3.50 -2.56
C ALA A 41 13.34 -2.55 -3.75
N GLU A 42 12.63 -2.96 -4.79
CA GLU A 42 12.42 -2.09 -5.95
C GLU A 42 11.56 -0.87 -5.58
N PRO A 43 11.87 0.34 -6.08
CA PRO A 43 11.13 1.57 -5.78
C PRO A 43 9.61 1.45 -5.96
N ILE A 44 9.19 0.65 -6.94
CA ILE A 44 7.77 0.40 -7.23
C ILE A 44 7.02 -0.22 -6.04
N SER A 45 7.70 -0.90 -5.12
CA SER A 45 7.08 -1.51 -3.94
C SER A 45 6.45 -0.45 -3.03
N ASP A 46 7.20 0.61 -2.71
CA ASP A 46 6.70 1.74 -1.92
C ASP A 46 5.70 2.59 -2.72
N VAL A 47 5.97 2.84 -4.01
CA VAL A 47 5.06 3.62 -4.86
C VAL A 47 3.70 2.93 -4.97
N ALA A 48 3.67 1.62 -5.19
CA ALA A 48 2.43 0.85 -5.26
C ALA A 48 1.69 0.81 -3.91
N TYR A 49 2.42 0.70 -2.80
CA TYR A 49 1.79 0.74 -1.48
C TYR A 49 1.21 2.12 -1.17
N ALA A 50 1.94 3.19 -1.51
CA ALA A 50 1.44 4.56 -1.38
C ALA A 50 0.20 4.77 -2.28
N LEU A 51 0.23 4.29 -3.53
CA LEU A 51 -0.93 4.35 -4.44
C LEU A 51 -2.17 3.67 -3.85
N GLU A 52 -2.04 2.54 -3.16
CA GLU A 52 -3.17 1.88 -2.49
C GLU A 52 -3.92 2.85 -1.54
N TRP A 53 -3.16 3.62 -0.76
CA TRP A 53 -3.66 4.47 0.31
C TRP A 53 -3.92 5.92 -0.10
N PHE A 54 -3.24 6.42 -1.12
CA PHE A 54 -3.46 7.76 -1.68
C PHE A 54 -4.36 7.77 -2.91
N THR A 55 -4.69 6.61 -3.48
CA THR A 55 -5.70 6.47 -4.54
C THR A 55 -6.77 5.51 -4.04
N PRO A 56 -7.59 5.89 -3.05
CA PRO A 56 -8.47 5.01 -2.26
C PRO A 56 -9.07 3.83 -3.06
N PHE A 57 -8.40 2.66 -3.00
CA PHE A 57 -8.83 1.40 -3.60
C PHE A 57 -9.87 0.72 -2.71
N ASP A 58 -10.98 1.42 -2.55
CA ASP A 58 -12.15 1.00 -1.78
C ASP A 58 -13.40 1.56 -2.46
N VAL A 59 -14.51 0.84 -2.34
CA VAL A 59 -15.82 1.21 -2.89
C VAL A 59 -16.87 1.36 -1.79
N ASP A 60 -16.57 0.93 -0.56
CA ASP A 60 -17.48 1.07 0.56
C ASP A 60 -17.56 2.54 1.03
N PRO A 61 -18.75 3.19 0.97
CA PRO A 61 -18.91 4.57 1.40
C PRO A 61 -18.56 4.80 2.87
N GLU A 62 -18.76 3.81 3.75
CA GLU A 62 -18.42 3.95 5.17
C GLU A 62 -16.90 4.00 5.36
N SER A 63 -16.16 3.05 4.77
CA SER A 63 -14.69 3.07 4.73
C SER A 63 -14.12 4.36 4.13
N LEU A 64 -14.70 4.84 3.02
CA LEU A 64 -14.29 6.11 2.41
C LEU A 64 -14.60 7.30 3.32
N GLY A 65 -15.75 7.29 4.01
CA GLY A 65 -16.15 8.29 4.99
C GLY A 65 -15.18 8.39 6.17
N HIS A 66 -14.71 7.26 6.70
CA HIS A 66 -13.66 7.22 7.73
C HIS A 66 -12.34 7.86 7.28
N ARG A 67 -12.10 7.92 5.98
CA ARG A 67 -10.93 8.59 5.37
C ARG A 67 -11.18 10.04 5.00
N GLY A 68 -12.33 10.59 5.40
CA GLY A 68 -12.74 11.98 5.10
C GLY A 68 -13.19 12.20 3.66
N LEU A 69 -13.48 11.13 2.91
CA LEU A 69 -13.91 11.20 1.51
C LEU A 69 -15.44 11.15 1.44
N THR A 70 -16.08 12.32 1.38
CA THR A 70 -17.54 12.48 1.37
C THR A 70 -18.17 12.40 -0.03
N ALA A 71 -17.34 12.32 -1.07
CA ALA A 71 -17.75 12.11 -2.46
C ALA A 71 -16.84 11.07 -3.13
N ALA A 72 -17.27 10.55 -4.28
CA ALA A 72 -16.48 9.60 -5.04
C ALA A 72 -15.11 10.22 -5.39
N PRO A 73 -13.99 9.57 -5.02
CA PRO A 73 -12.66 10.12 -5.24
C PRO A 73 -12.29 10.05 -6.73
N ASP A 74 -11.70 11.12 -7.25
CA ASP A 74 -11.02 11.08 -8.55
C ASP A 74 -9.71 10.30 -8.43
N ARG A 75 -9.82 8.98 -8.63
CA ARG A 75 -8.70 8.05 -8.47
C ARG A 75 -7.60 8.31 -9.51
N ARG A 76 -7.98 8.65 -10.74
CA ARG A 76 -7.03 8.92 -11.82
C ARG A 76 -6.21 10.17 -11.51
N ALA A 77 -6.84 11.27 -11.10
CA ALA A 77 -6.13 12.48 -10.73
C ALA A 77 -5.21 12.27 -9.51
N ARG A 78 -5.67 11.50 -8.52
CA ARG A 78 -4.85 11.16 -7.33
C ARG A 78 -3.63 10.31 -7.68
N ALA A 79 -3.80 9.28 -8.51
CA ALA A 79 -2.69 8.45 -8.95
C ALA A 79 -1.67 9.26 -9.76
N ALA A 80 -2.15 10.10 -10.69
CA ALA A 80 -1.30 10.99 -11.47
C ALA A 80 -0.50 11.95 -10.58
N ALA A 81 -1.16 12.60 -9.60
CA ALA A 81 -0.50 13.51 -8.67
C ALA A 81 0.56 12.82 -7.81
N LEU A 82 0.32 11.57 -7.38
CA LEU A 82 1.30 10.81 -6.60
C LEU A 82 2.51 10.44 -7.47
N LEU A 83 2.28 9.93 -8.68
CA LEU A 83 3.35 9.55 -9.62
C LEU A 83 4.17 10.77 -10.02
N GLU A 84 3.53 11.90 -10.31
CA GLU A 84 4.20 13.18 -10.59
C GLU A 84 5.03 13.65 -9.39
N GLY A 85 4.45 13.65 -8.18
CA GLY A 85 5.15 14.05 -6.96
C GLY A 85 6.33 13.14 -6.60
N TYR A 86 6.25 11.86 -6.96
CA TYR A 86 7.36 10.91 -6.81
C TYR A 86 8.43 11.07 -7.90
N GLY A 87 8.07 11.61 -9.07
CA GLY A 87 8.94 11.66 -10.25
C GLY A 87 8.96 10.34 -11.04
N TRP A 88 7.86 9.57 -11.02
CA TRP A 88 7.76 8.32 -11.78
C TRP A 88 7.47 8.60 -13.26
N GLU A 89 8.46 8.40 -14.13
CA GLU A 89 8.37 8.73 -15.55
C GLU A 89 7.89 7.57 -16.44
N ASP A 90 8.07 6.33 -15.97
CA ASP A 90 7.72 5.14 -16.73
C ASP A 90 6.20 4.89 -16.76
N ARG A 91 5.74 4.25 -17.84
CA ARG A 91 4.35 3.78 -17.92
C ARG A 91 4.09 2.76 -16.82
N LEU A 92 3.03 3.00 -16.06
CA LEU A 92 2.60 2.12 -14.97
C LEU A 92 1.12 1.76 -15.13
N ASP A 93 0.83 0.46 -15.15
CA ASP A 93 -0.52 -0.02 -14.83
C ASP A 93 -0.68 0.04 -13.31
N VAL A 94 -1.35 1.09 -12.84
CA VAL A 94 -1.54 1.40 -11.42
C VAL A 94 -2.30 0.28 -10.71
N VAL A 95 -3.28 -0.34 -11.36
CA VAL A 95 -4.12 -1.38 -10.76
C VAL A 95 -3.29 -2.65 -10.58
N ASP A 96 -2.55 -3.04 -11.61
CA ASP A 96 -1.64 -4.19 -11.55
C ASP A 96 -0.54 -4.02 -10.50
N ALA A 97 0.03 -2.81 -10.41
CA ALA A 97 1.04 -2.50 -9.42
C ALA A 97 0.50 -2.63 -7.99
N VAL A 98 -0.68 -2.07 -7.73
CA VAL A 98 -1.36 -2.15 -6.42
C VAL A 98 -1.76 -3.58 -6.10
N LEU A 99 -2.31 -4.35 -7.04
CA LEU A 99 -2.66 -5.76 -6.83
C LEU A 99 -1.44 -6.60 -6.44
N ARG A 100 -0.34 -6.47 -7.18
CA ARG A 100 0.91 -7.18 -6.85
C ARG A 100 1.40 -6.80 -5.45
N ARG A 101 1.32 -5.52 -5.10
CA ARG A 101 1.76 -5.06 -3.77
C ARG A 101 0.84 -5.52 -2.65
N GLN A 102 -0.48 -5.52 -2.83
CA GLN A 102 -1.46 -6.04 -1.89
C GLN A 102 -1.25 -7.53 -1.64
N GLN A 103 -1.09 -8.32 -2.71
CA GLN A 103 -0.76 -9.74 -2.58
C GLN A 103 0.55 -9.93 -1.81
N ARG A 104 1.58 -9.15 -2.14
CA ARG A 104 2.86 -9.20 -1.43
C ARG A 104 2.71 -8.85 0.06
N ALA A 105 1.86 -7.88 0.43
CA ALA A 105 1.61 -7.54 1.83
C ALA A 105 0.96 -8.70 2.60
N ILE A 106 0.04 -9.42 1.94
CA ILE A 106 -0.57 -10.63 2.50
C ILE A 106 0.50 -11.70 2.72
N ASP A 107 1.35 -11.95 1.73
CA ASP A 107 2.42 -12.94 1.81
C ASP A 107 3.42 -12.60 2.92
N GLU A 108 3.73 -11.31 3.09
CA GLU A 108 4.60 -10.80 4.16
C GLU A 108 4.03 -11.07 5.55
N VAL A 109 2.74 -10.81 5.76
CA VAL A 109 2.07 -11.10 7.04
C VAL A 109 2.06 -12.61 7.30
N VAL A 110 1.77 -13.44 6.29
CA VAL A 110 1.79 -14.90 6.44
C VAL A 110 3.19 -15.40 6.79
N TRP A 111 4.23 -14.87 6.14
CA TRP A 111 5.62 -15.24 6.40
C TRP A 111 6.07 -14.83 7.82
N LEU A 112 5.73 -13.61 8.25
CA LEU A 112 6.03 -13.13 9.61
C LEU A 112 5.28 -13.94 10.67
N GLY A 113 4.00 -14.23 10.43
CA GLY A 113 3.15 -14.99 11.33
C GLY A 113 3.58 -16.46 11.46
N ALA A 114 4.03 -17.09 10.38
CA ALA A 114 4.61 -18.45 10.41
C ALA A 114 5.88 -18.54 11.28
N SER A 115 6.56 -17.41 11.48
CA SER A 115 7.73 -17.29 12.35
C SER A 115 7.37 -16.85 13.78
N GLY A 116 6.08 -16.73 14.11
CA GLY A 116 5.60 -16.35 15.44
C GLY A 116 5.74 -14.86 15.78
N ASN A 117 5.96 -13.99 14.80
CA ASN A 117 6.05 -12.55 15.04
C ASN A 117 4.66 -11.96 15.28
N GLU A 118 4.49 -11.22 16.36
CA GLU A 118 3.28 -10.47 16.63
C GLU A 118 3.38 -9.04 16.09
N PRO A 119 2.27 -8.45 15.60
CA PRO A 119 0.90 -8.97 15.62
C PRO A 119 0.54 -9.91 14.44
N GLN A 120 1.48 -10.23 13.54
CA GLN A 120 1.20 -10.99 12.32
C GLN A 120 0.70 -12.41 12.61
N ALA A 121 1.22 -13.07 13.63
CA ALA A 121 0.75 -14.38 14.07
C ALA A 121 -0.71 -14.33 14.54
N SER A 122 -1.08 -13.34 15.35
CA SER A 122 -2.48 -13.09 15.74
C SER A 122 -3.36 -12.83 14.52
N TRP A 123 -2.90 -11.98 13.58
CA TRP A 123 -3.66 -11.68 12.37
C TRP A 123 -3.91 -12.90 11.49
N VAL A 124 -2.90 -13.76 11.34
CA VAL A 124 -3.03 -15.04 10.62
C VAL A 124 -4.04 -15.95 11.31
N ALA A 125 -3.96 -16.09 12.64
CA ALA A 125 -4.88 -16.92 13.43
C ALA A 125 -6.34 -16.43 13.34
N GLU A 126 -6.54 -15.11 13.27
CA GLU A 126 -7.86 -14.48 13.13
C GLU A 126 -8.39 -14.46 11.68
N GLY A 127 -7.60 -14.94 10.71
CA GLY A 127 -8.01 -15.06 9.31
C GLY A 127 -7.98 -13.74 8.51
N TRP A 128 -7.22 -12.73 8.97
CA TRP A 128 -7.06 -11.47 8.25
C TRP A 128 -6.52 -11.60 6.82
N PRO A 129 -5.53 -12.47 6.53
CA PRO A 129 -5.06 -12.69 5.16
C PRO A 129 -6.17 -12.98 4.15
N ARG A 130 -7.18 -13.76 4.56
CA ARG A 130 -8.33 -14.05 3.71
C ARG A 130 -9.19 -12.81 3.45
N ARG A 131 -9.43 -11.99 4.48
CA ARG A 131 -10.19 -10.74 4.34
C ARG A 131 -9.48 -9.74 3.43
N TRP A 132 -8.16 -9.65 3.51
CA TRP A 132 -7.39 -8.81 2.61
C TRP A 132 -7.33 -9.37 1.18
N ALA A 133 -7.36 -10.69 1.00
CA ALA A 133 -7.47 -11.29 -0.32
C ALA A 133 -8.80 -10.93 -1.01
N ASP A 134 -9.90 -10.81 -0.27
CA ASP A 134 -11.18 -10.34 -0.84
C ASP A 134 -11.07 -8.91 -1.41
N LYS A 135 -10.22 -8.05 -0.81
CA LYS A 135 -9.93 -6.68 -1.30
C LYS A 135 -9.30 -6.67 -2.69
N LEU A 136 -8.56 -7.72 -3.09
CA LEU A 136 -7.97 -7.81 -4.43
C LEU A 136 -9.06 -7.75 -5.52
N THR A 137 -10.22 -8.36 -5.26
CA THR A 137 -11.36 -8.31 -6.19
C THR A 137 -11.92 -6.89 -6.33
N VAL A 138 -11.96 -6.13 -5.22
CA VAL A 138 -12.37 -4.72 -5.22
C VAL A 138 -11.37 -3.88 -6.02
N THR A 139 -10.07 -4.06 -5.79
CA THR A 139 -9.00 -3.39 -6.54
C THR A 139 -9.13 -3.66 -8.05
N GLU A 140 -9.34 -4.92 -8.45
CA GLU A 140 -9.52 -5.29 -9.85
C GLU A 140 -10.76 -4.63 -10.47
N SER A 141 -11.87 -4.55 -9.71
CA SER A 141 -13.11 -3.92 -10.20
C SER A 141 -12.95 -2.44 -10.55
N LEU A 142 -11.97 -1.76 -9.95
CA LEU A 142 -11.69 -0.34 -10.16
C LEU A 142 -10.86 -0.06 -11.41
N ARG A 143 -10.46 -1.09 -12.18
CA ARG A 143 -9.62 -0.93 -13.37
C ARG A 143 -10.18 0.05 -14.39
N SER A 144 -11.48 0.00 -14.65
CA SER A 144 -12.14 0.93 -15.58
C SER A 144 -12.15 2.39 -15.11
N SER A 145 -12.06 2.64 -13.80
CA SER A 145 -12.00 3.99 -13.21
C SER A 145 -10.59 4.60 -13.23
N LEU A 146 -9.58 3.78 -13.51
CA LEU A 146 -8.16 4.13 -13.53
C LEU A 146 -7.50 3.98 -14.90
N GLY A 147 -8.18 3.33 -15.86
CA GLY A 147 -7.82 3.29 -17.28
C GLY A 147 -7.88 4.65 -17.95
#